data_AF-A0A2X1AF01-F1
#
_entry.id   AF-A0A2X1AF01-F1
#
_cell.length_a   1.000
_cell.length_b   1.000
_cell.length_c   1.000
_cell.angle_alpha   90.00
_cell.angle_beta   90.00
_cell.angle_gamma   90.00
#
_symmetry.space_group_name_H-M   'P 1'
#
loop_
_entity.id
_entity.type
_entity.pdbx_description
1 polymer ?
#
loop_
_entity_poly.entity_id
_entity_poly.type
_entity_poly.pdbx_seq_one_letter_code
_entity_poly.pdbx_strand_id
1 'polypeptide(L)' 'MMCGMNTQPPSSAPSEAACLHYGDGEFAVLSAGAFVRCAVSGAAIPLAALRYWSVEKQEAYAGPREYLTAAGR' A
#
# COMPACT_ATOMS: atom_id res chain seq x y z
N MET A 1 0.24 14.98 -44.39
CA MET A 1 -0.57 14.37 -43.32
C MET A 1 0.39 14.17 -42.15
N MET A 2 0.13 14.82 -41.03
CA MET A 2 1.05 14.87 -39.88
C MET A 2 0.71 13.76 -38.89
N CYS A 3 1.71 13.01 -38.44
CA CYS A 3 1.61 12.11 -37.29
C CYS A 3 2.41 12.75 -36.16
N GLY A 4 1.87 13.83 -35.61
CA GLY A 4 2.39 14.47 -34.41
C GLY A 4 1.83 13.79 -33.15
N MET A 5 2.73 13.56 -32.20
CA MET A 5 2.51 13.48 -30.75
C MET A 5 1.86 12.22 -30.18
N ASN A 6 2.69 11.38 -29.55
CA ASN A 6 2.33 10.87 -28.22
C ASN A 6 3.55 10.93 -27.29
N THR A 7 3.74 12.12 -26.73
CA THR A 7 4.68 12.38 -25.63
C THR A 7 4.14 11.70 -24.38
N GLN A 8 4.66 10.52 -24.03
CA GLN A 8 4.56 9.99 -22.67
C GLN A 8 5.99 10.05 -22.11
N PRO A 9 6.30 10.92 -21.13
CA PRO A 9 5.91 10.75 -19.71
C PRO A 9 5.79 12.11 -18.97
N PRO A 10 5.79 12.23 -17.62
CA PRO A 10 5.55 11.27 -16.54
C PRO A 10 4.33 11.67 -15.69
N SER A 11 3.57 10.73 -15.16
CA SER A 11 2.73 11.02 -13.99
C SER A 11 2.84 9.90 -12.98
N SER A 12 4.05 9.78 -12.44
CA SER A 12 4.24 9.50 -11.01
C SER A 12 3.64 10.68 -10.22
N ALA A 13 2.32 10.83 -10.28
CA ALA A 13 1.57 11.69 -9.39
C ALA A 13 1.59 11.05 -7.99
N PRO A 14 1.49 11.87 -6.92
CA PRO A 14 2.13 11.60 -5.65
C PRO A 14 1.73 10.22 -5.16
N SER A 15 2.72 9.41 -4.80
CA SER A 15 2.46 8.14 -4.16
C SER A 15 1.82 8.45 -2.80
N GLU A 16 0.51 8.59 -2.81
CA GLU A 16 -0.31 8.89 -1.64
C GLU A 16 -0.58 7.59 -0.89
N ALA A 17 -0.70 7.72 0.43
CA ALA A 17 -1.07 6.61 1.28
C ALA A 17 -2.54 6.25 1.01
N ALA A 18 -2.78 5.06 0.47
CA ALA A 18 -4.11 4.50 0.37
C ALA A 18 -4.66 4.25 1.77
N CYS A 19 -5.94 4.55 1.97
CA CYS A 19 -6.65 4.10 3.16
C CYS A 19 -7.30 2.77 2.83
N LEU A 20 -6.86 1.72 3.51
CA LEU A 20 -7.45 0.39 3.41
C LEU A 20 -8.15 0.04 4.73
N HIS A 21 -9.27 -0.66 4.61
CA HIS A 21 -9.87 -1.40 5.70
C HIS A 21 -9.45 -2.86 5.58
N TYR A 22 -8.80 -3.38 6.61
CA TYR A 22 -8.26 -4.74 6.61
C TYR A 22 -9.30 -5.70 7.17
N GLY A 23 -9.67 -6.72 6.41
CA GLY A 23 -10.54 -7.82 6.82
C GLY A 23 -9.79 -9.14 7.00
N ASP A 24 -10.52 -10.19 7.38
CA ASP A 24 -9.99 -11.54 7.64
C ASP A 24 -9.64 -12.27 6.32
N GLY A 25 -8.57 -11.81 5.65
CA GLY A 25 -8.08 -12.38 4.40
C GLY A 25 -8.31 -11.51 3.15
N GLU A 26 -9.08 -10.43 3.27
CA GLU A 26 -9.22 -9.41 2.23
C GLU A 26 -9.03 -8.00 2.80
N PHE A 27 -8.90 -6.99 1.92
CA PHE A 27 -8.91 -5.59 2.33
C PHE A 27 -9.79 -4.78 1.38
N ALA A 28 -10.54 -3.82 1.93
CA ALA A 28 -11.33 -2.89 1.17
C ALA A 28 -10.59 -1.55 1.02
N VAL A 29 -10.49 -1.03 -0.20
CA VAL A 29 -9.88 0.27 -0.45
C VAL A 29 -10.92 1.36 -0.13
N LEU A 30 -10.69 2.10 0.95
CA LEU A 30 -11.53 3.24 1.34
C LEU A 30 -11.12 4.52 0.59
N SER A 31 -9.81 4.73 0.41
CA SER A 31 -9.26 5.85 -0.36
C SER A 31 -8.24 5.35 -1.38
N ALA A 32 -8.37 5.84 -2.61
CA ALA A 32 -7.42 5.56 -3.68
C ALA A 32 -6.02 6.05 -3.28
N GLY A 33 -5.02 5.19 -3.43
CA GLY A 33 -3.63 5.52 -3.19
C GLY A 33 -2.71 4.46 -3.80
N ALA A 34 -1.42 4.75 -3.85
CA ALA A 34 -0.45 3.88 -4.51
C ALA A 34 0.18 2.86 -3.55
N PHE A 35 0.30 3.23 -2.28
CA PHE A 35 0.91 2.40 -1.24
C PHE A 35 0.22 2.57 0.10
N VAL A 36 0.45 1.66 1.04
CA VAL A 36 0.16 1.85 2.46
C VAL A 36 1.45 2.01 3.25
N ARG A 37 1.40 2.65 4.42
CA ARG A 37 2.58 2.75 5.30
C ARG A 37 2.62 1.59 6.28
N CYS A 38 3.80 1.02 6.45
CA CYS A 38 4.03 0.04 7.50
C CYS A 38 3.87 0.69 8.88
N ALA A 39 3.09 0.10 9.77
CA ALA A 39 2.95 0.62 11.13
C ALA A 39 4.23 0.50 11.98
N VAL A 40 5.04 -0.54 11.72
CA VAL A 40 6.28 -0.79 12.49
C VAL A 40 7.44 0.04 11.96
N SER A 41 7.68 -0.01 10.65
CA SER A 41 8.86 0.61 10.02
C SER A 41 8.57 1.94 9.31
N GLY A 42 7.30 2.29 9.07
CA GLY A 42 6.93 3.46 8.27
C GLY A 42 7.20 3.31 6.76
N ALA A 43 7.71 2.17 6.30
CA ALA A 43 8.04 1.91 4.91
C ALA A 43 6.79 1.98 4.01
N ALA A 44 6.94 2.48 2.79
CA ALA A 44 5.89 2.50 1.79
C ALA A 44 5.74 1.11 1.14
N ILE A 45 4.57 0.51 1.28
CA ILE A 45 4.24 -0.83 0.80
C ILE A 45 3.22 -0.68 -0.33
N PRO A 46 3.58 -0.92 -1.59
CA PRO A 46 2.62 -0.85 -2.67
C PRO A 46 1.51 -1.88 -2.44
N LEU A 47 0.27 -1.53 -2.79
CA LEU A 47 -0.91 -2.39 -2.58
C LEU A 47 -0.73 -3.79 -3.17
N ALA A 48 -0.08 -3.89 -4.33
CA ALA A 48 0.24 -5.16 -4.98
C ALA A 48 1.28 -6.01 -4.22
N ALA A 49 2.07 -5.40 -3.33
CA ALA A 49 3.07 -6.08 -2.50
C ALA A 49 2.63 -6.25 -1.03
N LEU A 50 1.44 -5.76 -0.67
CA LEU A 50 0.86 -5.93 0.65
C LEU A 50 0.40 -7.39 0.81
N ARG A 51 1.16 -8.17 1.58
CA ARG A 51 0.79 -9.57 1.93
C ARG A 51 0.48 -9.76 3.40
N TYR A 52 0.95 -8.87 4.27
CA TYR A 52 0.85 -9.02 5.72
C TYR A 52 0.15 -7.79 6.32
N TRP A 53 -0.94 -8.01 7.03
CA TRP A 53 -1.70 -6.98 7.74
C TRP A 53 -2.37 -7.57 8.98
N SER A 54 -2.78 -6.70 9.90
CA SER A 54 -3.51 -7.04 11.12
C SER A 54 -4.90 -6.45 11.07
N VAL A 55 -5.92 -7.30 11.15
CA VAL A 55 -7.34 -6.90 11.19
C VAL A 55 -7.67 -6.19 12.50
N GLU A 56 -7.17 -6.71 13.62
CA GLU A 56 -7.45 -6.15 14.95
C GLU A 56 -6.90 -4.73 15.12
N LYS A 57 -5.71 -4.47 14.53
CA LYS A 57 -5.01 -3.18 14.65
C LYS A 57 -5.27 -2.27 13.45
N GLN A 58 -5.85 -2.79 12.35
CA GLN A 58 -6.00 -2.10 11.07
C GLN A 58 -4.66 -1.56 10.53
N GLU A 59 -3.61 -2.37 10.62
CA GLU A 59 -2.23 -1.98 10.28
C GLU A 59 -1.65 -2.87 9.18
N ALA A 60 -0.92 -2.26 8.24
CA ALA A 60 -0.13 -2.98 7.25
C ALA A 60 1.32 -3.19 7.69
N TYR A 61 1.92 -4.29 7.23
CA TYR A 61 3.32 -4.62 7.48
C TYR A 61 4.06 -4.91 6.18
N ALA A 62 5.28 -4.39 6.08
CA ALA A 62 6.08 -4.51 4.85
C ALA A 62 6.60 -5.93 4.65
N GLY A 63 6.82 -6.66 5.74
CA GLY A 63 7.21 -8.05 5.69
C GLY A 63 6.76 -8.85 6.91
N PRO A 64 7.05 -10.16 6.89
CA PRO A 64 6.71 -11.07 7.98
C PRO A 64 7.44 -10.69 9.27
N ARG A 65 8.62 -10.09 9.18
CA ARG A 65 9.42 -9.69 10.34
C ARG A 65 8.74 -8.56 11.14
N GLU A 66 8.17 -7.58 10.44
CA GLU A 66 7.37 -6.51 11.05
C GLU A 66 6.05 -7.06 11.61
N TYR A 67 5.37 -7.94 10.89
CA TYR A 67 4.15 -8.59 11.38
C TYR A 67 4.40 -9.37 12.67
N LEU A 68 5.46 -10.19 12.73
CA LEU A 68 5.84 -10.94 13.94
C LEU A 68 6.18 -10.01 15.11
N THR A 69 6.81 -8.87 14.84
CA THR A 69 7.10 -7.85 15.86
C THR A 69 5.80 -7.26 16.44
N ALA A 70 4.78 -7.10 15.61
CA ALA A 70 3.49 -6.58 16.03
C ALA A 70 2.56 -7.64 16.66
N ALA A 71 2.69 -8.91 16.26
CA ALA A 71 1.88 -10.04 16.74
C ALA A 71 2.40 -10.64 18.06
N GLY A 72 3.71 -10.52 18.34
CA GLY A 72 4.32 -11.05 19.56
C GLY A 72 4.11 -10.22 20.82
N ARG A 73 3.12 -9.31 20.83
CA ARG A 73 2.95 -8.25 21.84
C ARG A 73 1.50 -8.15 22.26
#